data_AF-A0A838G9X7-F1
#
_entry.id   AF-A0A838G9X7-F1
#
_cell.length_a   1.000
_cell.length_b   1.000
_cell.length_c   1.000
_cell.angle_alpha   90.00
_cell.angle_beta   90.00
_cell.angle_gamma   90.00
#
_symmetry.space_group_name_H-M   'P 1'
#
loop_
_entity.id
_entity.type
_entity.pdbx_description
1 polymer ?
#
loop_
_entity_poly.entity_id
_entity_poly.type
_entity_poly.pdbx_seq_one_letter_code
_entity_poly.pdbx_strand_id
1 'polypeptide(L)'
;MSRRVSLPGADDLFRPTVVPDPDDEAATSQSSGEEPGAAEGDIDHVEPPSGRAPSGRVRHDEKMTVYVTSDELLDLEHARLLLRRHHSLAVDRGRLVREAVALVLADFEVQGADCALVQRLTQE
;
A
#
# COMPACT_ATOMS: atom_id res chain seq x y z
N MET A 1 -3.03 1.95 37.90
CA MET A 1 -3.42 3.32 37.51
C MET A 1 -2.41 3.80 36.46
N SER A 2 -2.66 3.52 35.19
CA SER A 2 -1.71 3.83 34.12
C SER A 2 -1.84 5.32 33.74
N ARG A 3 -0.87 6.14 34.15
CA ARG A 3 -0.80 7.55 33.70
C ARG A 3 -0.48 7.55 32.21
N ARG A 4 -1.41 8.06 31.40
CA ARG A 4 -1.10 8.41 30.01
C ARG A 4 -0.22 9.65 30.04
N VAL A 5 1.02 9.50 29.60
CA VAL A 5 1.93 10.63 29.34
C VAL A 5 1.42 11.31 28.07
N SER A 6 1.14 12.61 28.15
CA SER A 6 0.78 13.40 26.98
C SER A 6 2.05 13.68 26.19
N LEU A 7 2.09 13.22 24.94
CA LEU A 7 3.15 13.59 24.01
C LEU A 7 2.77 14.91 23.32
N PRO A 8 3.76 15.78 23.03
CA PRO A 8 3.53 17.01 22.29
C PRO A 8 2.95 16.71 20.90
N GLY A 9 2.08 17.60 20.43
CA GLY A 9 1.42 17.48 19.13
C GLY A 9 2.39 17.75 17.98
N ALA A 10 2.01 17.38 16.75
CA ALA A 10 2.81 17.68 15.56
C ALA A 10 3.06 19.20 15.41
N ASP A 11 2.08 20.01 15.80
CA ASP A 11 2.18 21.47 15.76
C ASP A 11 3.25 22.02 16.71
N ASP A 12 3.58 21.31 17.80
CA ASP A 12 4.67 21.69 18.71
C ASP A 12 6.05 21.36 18.12
N LEU A 13 6.12 20.30 17.30
CA LEU A 13 7.38 19.83 16.71
C LEU A 13 7.80 20.65 15.49
N PHE A 14 6.84 21.26 14.80
CA PHE A 14 7.07 21.99 13.55
C PHE A 14 6.77 23.48 13.64
N ARG A 15 6.78 24.05 14.85
CA ARG A 15 6.65 25.51 15.04
C ARG A 15 7.81 26.26 14.37
N PRO A 16 7.54 27.11 13.37
CA PRO A 16 8.55 28.02 12.83
C PRO A 16 8.99 28.99 13.94
N THR A 17 10.29 29.15 14.15
CA THR A 17 10.83 30.10 15.14
C THR A 17 10.70 31.51 14.57
N VAL A 18 9.50 32.10 14.69
CA VAL A 18 9.30 33.53 14.47
C VAL A 18 9.60 34.22 15.79
N VAL A 19 10.61 35.09 15.79
CA VAL A 19 10.87 35.99 16.93
C VAL A 19 9.69 36.97 16.98
N PRO A 20 8.92 37.05 18.09
CA PRO A 20 7.83 38.01 18.17
C PRO A 20 8.40 39.43 18.29
N ASP A 21 7.99 40.31 17.39
CA ASP A 21 8.03 41.75 17.64
C ASP A 21 7.09 42.07 18.82
N PRO A 22 7.47 42.95 19.76
CA PRO A 22 6.75 43.15 21.01
C PRO A 22 5.42 43.93 20.89
N ASP A 23 4.82 44.07 19.70
CA ASP A 23 3.68 44.97 19.45
C ASP A 23 2.38 44.30 18.94
N ASP A 24 2.18 42.99 19.16
CA ASP A 24 0.89 42.34 18.82
C ASP A 24 0.38 41.42 19.94
N GLU A 25 0.14 42.02 21.11
CA GLU A 25 -0.72 41.47 22.17
C GLU A 25 -2.17 41.92 21.93
N ALA A 26 -2.90 41.28 21.01
CA ALA A 26 -4.37 41.23 21.04
C ALA A 26 -4.93 40.23 20.02
N ALA A 27 -5.19 38.99 20.43
CA ALA A 27 -6.45 38.28 20.16
C ALA A 27 -6.36 36.81 20.58
N THR A 28 -6.75 36.55 21.83
CA THR A 28 -7.11 35.20 22.26
C THR A 28 -8.54 34.88 21.80
N SER A 29 -8.72 33.67 21.26
CA SER A 29 -9.97 32.90 21.21
C SER A 29 -11.00 33.27 20.15
N GLN A 30 -11.17 32.41 19.14
CA GLN A 30 -12.43 31.70 18.92
C GLN A 30 -12.24 30.53 17.96
N SER A 31 -12.57 29.32 18.45
CA SER A 31 -12.86 28.16 17.63
C SER A 31 -14.22 28.34 16.94
N SER A 32 -14.32 28.02 15.66
CA SER A 32 -15.46 27.31 15.07
C SER A 32 -15.04 26.81 13.70
N GLY A 33 -15.31 25.53 13.45
CA GLY A 33 -14.97 24.88 12.19
C GLY A 33 -15.85 25.37 11.05
N GLU A 34 -15.31 25.34 9.85
CA GLU A 34 -16.09 25.40 8.62
C GLU A 34 -15.38 24.50 7.60
N GLU A 35 -16.10 23.50 7.09
CA GLU A 35 -15.66 22.71 5.94
C GLU A 35 -15.48 23.62 4.71
N PRO A 36 -14.46 23.42 3.86
CA PRO A 36 -14.47 24.06 2.56
C PRO A 36 -15.34 23.24 1.62
N GLY A 37 -16.55 23.76 1.40
CA GLY A 37 -17.46 23.36 0.34
C GLY A 37 -16.84 23.53 -1.04
N ALA A 38 -17.37 22.71 -1.97
CA ALA A 38 -17.07 22.69 -3.37
C ALA A 38 -17.15 24.07 -4.02
N ALA A 39 -16.11 24.44 -4.77
CA ALA A 39 -16.16 25.48 -5.78
C ALA A 39 -15.71 24.85 -7.11
N GLU A 40 -16.67 24.65 -8.00
CA GLU A 40 -16.45 24.32 -9.40
C GLU A 40 -15.75 25.50 -10.10
N GLY A 41 -14.68 25.18 -10.82
CA GLY A 41 -13.90 26.09 -11.65
C GLY A 41 -13.16 25.31 -12.74
N ASP A 42 -13.85 25.13 -13.86
CA ASP A 42 -13.35 24.91 -15.23
C ASP A 42 -12.20 25.92 -15.50
N ILE A 43 -11.01 25.65 -16.04
CA ILE A 43 -10.42 24.68 -16.98
C ILE A 43 -8.88 24.83 -16.86
N ASP A 44 -8.12 23.73 -16.80
CA ASP A 44 -6.95 23.59 -17.67
C ASP A 44 -6.61 22.08 -17.84
N HIS A 45 -6.68 21.62 -19.09
CA HIS A 45 -6.46 20.23 -19.44
C HIS A 45 -4.96 19.96 -19.51
N VAL A 46 -4.35 19.68 -18.36
CA VAL A 46 -3.00 19.12 -18.30
C VAL A 46 -3.10 17.64 -18.65
N GLU A 47 -2.70 17.31 -19.87
CA GLU A 47 -2.50 15.95 -20.35
C GLU A 47 -1.63 15.15 -19.36
N PRO A 48 -2.14 14.07 -18.73
CA PRO A 48 -1.32 13.28 -17.83
C PRO A 48 -0.21 12.60 -18.65
N PRO A 49 1.03 12.55 -18.16
CA PRO A 49 2.08 11.77 -18.81
C PRO A 49 1.57 10.35 -18.99
N SER A 50 1.71 9.82 -20.20
CA SER A 50 1.37 8.47 -20.63
C SER A 50 2.24 7.40 -19.96
N GLY A 51 2.25 7.38 -18.63
CA GLY A 51 2.67 6.23 -17.85
C GLY A 51 1.51 5.25 -17.86
N ARG A 52 1.67 4.10 -18.54
CA ARG A 52 0.75 2.96 -18.49
C ARG A 52 0.24 2.80 -17.06
N ALA A 53 -1.04 3.12 -16.85
CA ALA A 53 -1.68 2.93 -15.56
C ALA A 53 -1.44 1.48 -15.15
N PRO A 54 -0.83 1.21 -13.99
CA PRO A 54 -0.65 -0.16 -13.54
C PRO A 54 -2.03 -0.78 -13.44
N SER A 55 -2.23 -1.89 -14.16
CA SER A 55 -3.40 -2.75 -14.07
C SER A 55 -3.87 -2.78 -12.61
N GLY A 56 -5.04 -2.20 -12.38
CA GLY A 56 -5.45 -1.71 -11.07
C GLY A 56 -5.64 -2.81 -10.02
N ARG A 57 -6.04 -2.39 -8.82
CA ARG A 57 -6.37 -3.31 -7.72
C ARG A 57 -7.77 -3.88 -7.96
N VAL A 58 -7.83 -5.12 -8.44
CA VAL A 58 -9.07 -5.91 -8.48
C VAL A 58 -9.55 -6.15 -7.04
N ARG A 59 -10.83 -5.89 -6.77
CA ARG A 59 -11.47 -6.28 -5.50
C ARG A 59 -11.69 -7.79 -5.50
N HIS A 60 -11.25 -8.44 -4.43
CA HIS A 60 -11.52 -9.85 -4.15
C HIS A 60 -12.47 -9.93 -2.97
N ASP A 61 -13.53 -10.71 -3.10
CA ASP A 61 -14.57 -10.84 -2.07
C ASP A 61 -14.11 -11.76 -0.92
N GLU A 62 -13.23 -12.71 -1.25
CA GLU A 62 -12.68 -13.68 -0.30
C GLU A 62 -11.21 -13.37 0.03
N LYS A 63 -10.83 -13.64 1.28
CA LYS A 63 -9.47 -13.43 1.78
C LYS A 63 -8.91 -14.70 2.40
N MET A 64 -7.78 -15.14 1.89
CA MET A 64 -6.91 -16.15 2.50
C MET A 64 -5.73 -15.46 3.21
N THR A 65 -5.34 -15.96 4.38
CA THR A 65 -4.14 -15.50 5.11
C THR A 65 -3.19 -16.67 5.27
N VAL A 66 -1.91 -16.48 4.95
CA VAL A 66 -0.87 -17.51 5.04
C VAL A 66 0.27 -16.98 5.87
N TYR A 67 0.79 -17.81 6.78
CA TYR A 67 2.01 -17.52 7.51
C TYR A 67 3.19 -18.05 6.71
N VAL A 68 4.22 -17.21 6.56
CA VAL A 68 5.47 -17.56 5.88
C VAL A 68 6.63 -17.23 6.79
N THR A 69 7.72 -17.95 6.62
CA THR A 69 9.00 -17.66 7.27
C THR A 69 9.58 -16.35 6.74
N SER A 70 10.57 -15.81 7.45
CA SER A 70 11.30 -14.61 7.01
C SER A 70 12.00 -14.82 5.66
N ASP A 71 12.57 -16.00 5.44
CA ASP A 71 13.32 -16.32 4.22
C ASP A 71 12.38 -16.41 3.01
N GLU A 72 11.21 -17.07 3.16
CA GLU A 72 10.20 -17.14 2.10
C GLU A 72 9.63 -15.74 1.75
N LEU A 73 9.46 -14.86 2.74
CA LEU A 73 9.05 -13.47 2.48
C LEU A 73 10.12 -12.71 1.70
N LEU A 74 11.40 -12.90 2.01
CA LEU A 74 12.49 -12.28 1.27
C LEU A 74 12.56 -12.80 -0.17
N ASP A 75 12.35 -14.09 -0.40
CA ASP A 75 12.30 -14.68 -1.74
C ASP A 75 11.15 -14.10 -2.57
N LEU A 76 9.97 -13.92 -1.97
CA LEU A 76 8.84 -13.26 -2.63
C LEU A 76 9.16 -11.80 -3.01
N GLU A 77 9.80 -11.04 -2.14
CA GLU A 77 10.19 -9.66 -2.45
C GLU A 77 11.27 -9.59 -3.52
N HIS A 78 12.23 -10.51 -3.49
CA HIS A 78 13.26 -10.60 -4.51
C HIS A 78 12.65 -10.89 -5.89
N ALA A 79 11.71 -11.85 -5.96
CA ALA A 79 10.99 -12.16 -7.20
C ALA A 79 10.25 -10.93 -7.74
N ARG A 80 9.58 -10.14 -6.88
CA ARG A 80 8.92 -8.89 -7.29
C ARG A 80 9.89 -7.87 -7.87
N LEU A 81 11.07 -7.73 -7.28
CA LEU A 81 12.11 -6.82 -7.79
C LEU A 81 12.66 -7.29 -9.14
N LEU A 82 12.87 -8.60 -9.33
CA LEU A 82 13.32 -9.17 -10.60
C LEU A 82 12.28 -8.97 -11.71
N LEU A 83 10.99 -9.18 -11.43
CA LEU A 83 9.90 -8.92 -12.37
C LEU A 83 9.88 -7.45 -12.81
N ARG A 84 10.08 -6.52 -11.87
CA ARG A 84 10.17 -5.08 -12.20
C ARG A 84 11.41 -4.75 -13.02
N ARG A 85 12.57 -5.31 -12.67
CA ARG A 85 13.85 -5.03 -13.34
C ARG A 85 13.91 -5.58 -14.76
N HIS A 86 13.55 -6.84 -14.93
CA HIS A 86 13.77 -7.57 -16.18
C HIS A 86 12.57 -7.53 -17.12
N HIS A 87 11.35 -7.37 -16.58
CA HIS A 87 10.12 -7.41 -17.37
C HIS A 87 9.31 -6.11 -17.28
N SER A 88 9.79 -5.10 -16.55
CA SER A 88 9.05 -3.86 -16.29
C SER A 88 7.67 -4.08 -15.66
N LEU A 89 7.50 -5.20 -14.94
CA LEU A 89 6.25 -5.57 -14.28
C LEU A 89 6.28 -5.18 -12.81
N ALA A 90 5.59 -4.08 -12.49
CA ALA A 90 5.36 -3.69 -11.10
C ALA A 90 4.13 -4.43 -10.55
N VAL A 91 4.37 -5.49 -9.77
CA VAL A 91 3.31 -6.30 -9.14
C VAL A 91 3.39 -6.21 -7.61
N ASP A 92 2.23 -6.27 -6.96
CA ASP A 92 2.14 -6.46 -5.51
C ASP A 92 2.21 -7.95 -5.13
N ARG A 93 2.37 -8.22 -3.83
CA ARG A 93 2.46 -9.58 -3.27
C ARG A 93 1.22 -10.41 -3.56
N GLY A 94 0.03 -9.82 -3.38
CA GLY A 94 -1.24 -10.52 -3.56
C GLY A 94 -1.45 -10.93 -5.01
N ARG A 95 -1.11 -10.07 -5.96
CA ARG A 95 -1.13 -10.41 -7.38
C ARG A 95 -0.15 -11.53 -7.69
N LEU A 96 1.10 -11.45 -7.24
CA LEU A 96 2.10 -12.48 -7.49
C LEU A 96 1.64 -13.86 -6.98
N VAL A 97 1.14 -13.92 -5.74
CA VAL A 97 0.64 -15.16 -5.14
C VAL A 97 -0.57 -15.71 -5.88
N ARG A 98 -1.52 -14.86 -6.28
CA ARG A 98 -2.70 -15.32 -7.04
C ARG A 98 -2.31 -15.92 -8.41
N GLU A 99 -1.39 -15.29 -9.14
CA GLU A 99 -0.91 -15.84 -10.42
C GLU A 99 -0.19 -17.18 -10.22
N ALA A 100 0.65 -17.29 -9.17
CA ALA A 100 1.33 -18.54 -8.86
C ALA A 100 0.34 -19.67 -8.52
N VAL A 101 -0.69 -19.38 -7.72
CA VAL A 101 -1.76 -20.34 -7.41
C VAL A 101 -2.51 -20.74 -8.67
N ALA A 102 -2.87 -19.79 -9.55
CA ALA A 102 -3.56 -20.09 -10.80
C ALA A 102 -2.74 -21.01 -11.71
N LEU A 103 -1.42 -20.79 -11.84
CA LEU A 103 -0.54 -21.65 -12.61
C LEU A 103 -0.49 -23.07 -12.06
N VAL A 104 -0.39 -23.23 -10.73
CA VAL A 104 -0.36 -24.54 -10.08
C VAL A 104 -1.69 -25.28 -10.23
N LEU A 105 -2.82 -24.58 -10.10
CA LEU A 105 -4.14 -25.19 -10.28
C LEU A 105 -4.36 -25.62 -11.74
N ALA A 106 -3.96 -24.79 -12.70
CA ALA A 106 -4.03 -25.15 -14.12
C ALA A 106 -3.16 -26.39 -14.43
N ASP A 107 -1.97 -26.49 -13.85
CA ASP A 107 -1.11 -27.66 -14.00
C ASP A 107 -1.75 -28.92 -13.40
N PHE A 108 -2.37 -28.79 -12.22
CA PHE A 108 -3.09 -29.89 -11.58
C PHE A 108 -4.31 -30.35 -12.41
N GLU A 109 -5.06 -29.43 -13.03
CA GLU A 109 -6.18 -29.79 -13.90
C GLU A 109 -5.72 -30.61 -15.12
N VAL A 110 -4.54 -30.31 -15.68
CA VAL A 110 -4.00 -31.01 -16.85
C VAL A 110 -3.36 -32.35 -16.49
N GLN A 111 -2.55 -32.38 -15.43
CA GLN A 111 -1.72 -33.55 -15.09
C GLN A 111 -2.37 -34.46 -14.03
N GLY A 112 -3.34 -33.95 -13.26
CA GLY A 112 -3.99 -34.68 -12.19
C GLY A 112 -3.02 -35.17 -11.13
N ALA A 113 -3.05 -36.47 -10.84
CA ALA A 113 -2.26 -37.10 -9.78
C ALA A 113 -0.74 -37.03 -10.02
N ASP A 114 -0.31 -36.84 -11.27
CA ASP A 114 1.10 -36.84 -11.63
C ASP A 114 1.75 -35.44 -11.45
N CYS A 115 0.97 -34.40 -11.11
CA CYS A 115 1.49 -33.04 -11.03
C CYS A 115 2.44 -32.81 -9.85
N ALA A 116 3.30 -31.80 -9.97
CA ALA A 116 4.29 -31.48 -8.95
C ALA A 116 3.68 -31.13 -7.58
N LEU A 117 2.47 -30.55 -7.56
CA LEU A 117 1.76 -30.25 -6.31
C LEU A 117 1.44 -31.52 -5.52
N VAL A 118 0.86 -32.53 -6.18
CA VAL A 118 0.50 -33.80 -5.53
C VAL A 118 1.75 -34.53 -5.03
N GLN A 119 2.80 -34.56 -5.83
CA GLN A 119 4.07 -35.17 -5.44
C GLN A 119 4.68 -34.51 -4.19
N ARG A 120 4.66 -33.18 -4.09
CA ARG A 120 5.17 -32.48 -2.89
C ARG A 120 4.32 -32.76 -1.65
N LEU A 121 3.00 -32.65 -1.77
CA LEU A 121 2.08 -32.83 -0.64
C LEU A 121 2.00 -34.28 -0.12
N THR A 122 2.52 -35.25 -0.87
CA THR A 122 2.58 -36.66 -0.45
C THR A 122 3.95 -37.08 0.10
N GLN A 123 4.99 -36.27 -0.11
CA GLN A 123 6.35 -36.52 0.36
C GLN A 123 6.68 -35.81 1.69
N GLU A 124 5.84 -34.86 2.11
CA GLU A 124 5.83 -34.27 3.45
C GLU A 124 5.06 -35.14 4.46
#